data_AF-A0A842Q8Q9-F1
#
_entry.id   AF-A0A842Q8Q9-F1
#
_cell.length_a   1.000
_cell.length_b   1.000
_cell.length_c   1.000
_cell.angle_alpha   90.00
_cell.angle_beta   90.00
_cell.angle_gamma   90.00
#
_symmetry.space_group_name_H-M   'P 1'
#
loop_
_entity.id
_entity.type
_entity.pdbx_description
1 polymer ?
#
loop_
_entity_poly.entity_id
_entity_poly.type
_entity_poly.pdbx_seq_one_letter_code
_entity_poly.pdbx_strand_id
1 'polypeptide(L)'
;MHVLIFTVVFLVLDVLINLISLRTFKLLGIDFLFFASWLAGINYGIGPGIVVSLVLLAEHTFIHFRKSKYIALSFPAQIISVVSGYFLGVNGFFISLGIYQVINSGLMLIVGGLGPFFLNFLVINSAFNVILYRIWLWVV
;
A
#
# COMPACT_ATOMS: atom_id res chain seq x y z
N MET A 1 18.22 2.76 9.25
CA MET A 1 18.16 3.47 7.93
C MET A 1 17.44 4.79 8.15
N HIS A 2 17.90 5.91 7.59
CA HIS A 2 17.17 7.17 7.75
C HIS A 2 15.80 7.06 7.03
N VAL A 3 14.72 7.57 7.65
CA VAL A 3 13.36 7.59 7.06
C VAL A 3 13.38 8.08 5.62
N LEU A 4 14.19 9.09 5.33
CA LEU A 4 14.36 9.68 4.01
C LEU A 4 14.86 8.66 2.96
N ILE A 5 15.86 7.84 3.31
CA ILE A 5 16.36 6.77 2.44
C ILE A 5 15.28 5.70 2.24
N PHE A 6 14.53 5.36 3.29
CA PHE A 6 13.39 4.45 3.21
C PHE A 6 12.34 4.94 2.22
N THR A 7 11.93 6.20 2.35
CA THR A 7 10.96 6.81 1.44
C THR A 7 11.46 6.79 0.00
N VAL A 8 12.73 7.16 -0.24
CA VAL A 8 13.31 7.18 -1.59
C VAL A 8 13.35 5.78 -2.20
N VAL A 9 13.76 4.76 -1.44
CA VAL A 9 13.80 3.37 -1.92
C VAL A 9 12.40 2.91 -2.31
N PHE A 10 11.39 3.10 -1.45
CA PHE A 10 10.03 2.68 -1.77
C PHE A 10 9.39 3.51 -2.89
N LEU A 11 9.70 4.79 -3.02
CA LEU A 11 9.28 5.61 -4.18
C LEU A 11 9.85 5.05 -5.48
N VAL A 12 11.15 4.78 -5.53
CA VAL A 12 11.77 4.22 -6.74
C VAL A 12 11.18 2.86 -7.08
N LEU A 13 10.95 2.00 -6.08
CA LEU A 13 10.33 0.70 -6.29
C LEU A 13 8.87 0.82 -6.77
N ASP A 14 8.07 1.72 -6.20
CA ASP A 14 6.68 1.93 -6.64
C ASP A 14 6.63 2.46 -8.08
N VAL A 15 7.45 3.46 -8.41
CA VAL A 15 7.57 3.99 -9.78
C VAL A 15 7.93 2.85 -10.75
N LEU A 16 8.97 2.07 -10.45
CA LEU A 16 9.43 0.99 -11.33
C LEU A 16 8.35 -0.08 -11.56
N ILE A 17 7.71 -0.53 -10.48
CA ILE A 17 6.62 -1.51 -10.58
C ILE A 17 5.44 -0.96 -11.37
N ASN A 18 5.04 0.28 -11.11
CA ASN A 18 3.94 0.90 -11.84
C ASN A 18 4.26 1.08 -13.33
N LEU A 19 5.48 1.48 -13.68
CA LEU A 19 5.90 1.58 -15.08
C LEU A 19 5.89 0.23 -15.79
N ILE A 20 6.29 -0.85 -15.11
CA ILE A 20 6.23 -2.22 -15.64
C ILE A 20 4.76 -2.66 -15.79
N SER A 21 3.95 -2.44 -14.75
CA SER A 21 2.53 -2.78 -14.73
C SER A 21 1.80 -2.09 -15.87
N LEU A 22 1.91 -0.76 -16.00
CA LEU A 22 1.28 0.02 -17.07
C LEU A 22 1.55 -0.51 -18.49
N ARG A 23 2.71 -1.14 -18.72
CA ARG A 23 3.08 -1.73 -20.02
C ARG A 23 2.59 -3.16 -20.22
N THR A 24 2.61 -3.99 -19.18
CA THR A 24 2.39 -5.44 -19.33
C THR A 24 0.99 -5.89 -18.90
N PHE A 25 0.41 -5.27 -17.88
CA PHE A 25 -0.84 -5.70 -17.29
C PHE A 25 -1.54 -4.46 -16.73
N LYS A 26 -2.80 -4.17 -17.10
CA LYS A 26 -3.59 -3.06 -16.52
C LYS A 26 -3.94 -3.28 -15.03
N LEU A 27 -3.03 -3.85 -14.25
CA LEU A 27 -3.15 -4.28 -12.87
C LEU A 27 -2.69 -3.15 -11.96
N LEU A 28 -3.67 -2.38 -11.50
CA LEU A 28 -3.48 -1.43 -10.41
C LEU A 28 -3.01 -2.09 -9.10
N GLY A 29 -3.15 -3.41 -8.95
CA GLY A 29 -2.99 -4.10 -7.67
C GLY A 29 -1.55 -4.30 -7.21
N ILE A 30 -0.56 -3.99 -8.04
CA ILE A 30 0.85 -4.16 -7.70
C ILE A 30 1.39 -2.79 -7.27
N ASP A 31 1.32 -2.51 -5.98
CA ASP A 31 1.72 -1.25 -5.37
C ASP A 31 2.27 -1.47 -3.96
N PHE A 32 3.09 -0.54 -3.48
CA PHE A 32 3.68 -0.57 -2.14
C PHE A 32 2.86 0.21 -1.10
N LEU A 33 1.63 0.64 -1.43
CA LEU A 33 0.85 1.53 -0.56
C LEU A 33 0.55 0.89 0.79
N PHE A 34 0.31 -0.42 0.82
CA PHE A 34 0.20 -1.16 2.09
C PHE A 34 1.57 -1.48 2.69
N PHE A 35 2.39 -2.26 1.98
CA PHE A 35 3.61 -2.83 2.55
C PHE A 35 4.57 -1.77 3.11
N ALA A 36 4.81 -0.69 2.35
CA ALA A 36 5.71 0.37 2.79
C ALA A 36 5.16 1.17 3.97
N SER A 37 3.85 1.44 3.97
CA SER A 37 3.16 2.14 5.08
C SER A 37 3.23 1.33 6.38
N TRP A 38 2.90 0.05 6.30
CA TRP A 38 2.98 -0.89 7.42
C TRP A 38 4.40 -1.00 7.97
N LEU A 39 5.38 -1.22 7.07
CA LEU A 39 6.78 -1.35 7.44
C LEU A 39 7.37 -0.05 8.00
N ALA A 40 6.91 1.11 7.52
CA ALA A 40 7.29 2.40 8.08
C ALA A 40 6.74 2.59 9.50
N GLY A 41 5.50 2.17 9.74
CA GLY A 41 4.90 2.15 11.09
C GLY A 41 5.70 1.32 12.08
N ILE A 42 6.21 0.15 11.66
CA ILE A 42 7.07 -0.71 12.48
C ILE A 42 8.40 -0.02 12.81
N ASN A 43 9.08 0.51 11.79
CA ASN A 43 10.48 0.93 11.93
C ASN A 43 10.67 2.36 12.45
N TYR A 44 9.69 3.24 12.23
CA TYR A 44 9.85 4.67 12.46
C TYR A 44 8.71 5.32 13.25
N GLY A 45 7.67 4.54 13.60
CA GLY A 45 6.52 5.04 14.35
C GLY A 45 5.48 5.75 13.48
N ILE A 46 4.40 6.20 14.14
CA ILE A 46 3.18 6.68 13.48
C ILE A 46 3.44 7.95 12.65
N GLY A 47 4.08 8.97 13.24
CA GLY A 47 4.29 10.26 12.57
C GLY A 47 5.07 10.12 11.27
N PRO A 48 6.30 9.58 11.30
CA PRO A 48 7.07 9.33 10.09
C PRO A 48 6.39 8.34 9.13
N GLY A 49 5.70 7.32 9.65
CA GLY A 49 4.95 6.37 8.83
C GLY A 49 3.86 7.04 8.00
N ILE A 50 3.07 7.94 8.59
CA ILE A 50 2.03 8.71 7.87
C ILE A 50 2.66 9.57 6.76
N VAL A 51 3.82 10.18 7.01
CA VAL A 51 4.53 10.97 5.98
C VAL A 51 4.94 10.09 4.81
N VAL A 52 5.50 8.90 5.08
CA VAL A 52 5.83 7.92 4.02
C VAL A 52 4.58 7.53 3.23
N SER A 53 3.49 7.20 3.91
CA SER A 53 2.22 6.85 3.28
C SER A 53 1.67 7.96 2.40
N LEU A 54 1.73 9.22 2.86
CA LEU A 54 1.28 10.38 2.10
C LEU A 54 2.10 10.57 0.82
N VAL A 55 3.43 10.44 0.92
CA VAL A 55 4.34 10.63 -0.21
C VAL A 55 4.12 9.55 -1.26
N LEU A 56 4.03 8.28 -0.87
CA LEU A 56 3.74 7.18 -1.79
C LEU A 56 2.33 7.30 -2.39
N LEU A 57 1.33 7.67 -1.59
CA LEU A 57 -0.01 7.86 -2.10
C LEU A 57 -0.09 8.98 -3.14
N ALA A 58 0.59 10.10 -2.88
CA ALA A 58 0.63 11.22 -3.81
C ALA A 58 1.27 10.79 -5.13
N GLU A 59 2.42 10.12 -5.07
CA GLU A 59 3.12 9.59 -6.24
C GLU A 59 2.24 8.62 -7.04
N HIS A 60 1.63 7.64 -6.37
CA HIS A 60 0.74 6.67 -7.01
C HIS A 60 -0.48 7.33 -7.67
N THR A 61 -1.02 8.37 -7.03
CA THR A 61 -2.12 9.19 -7.55
C THR A 61 -1.72 9.94 -8.81
N PHE A 62 -0.49 10.46 -8.87
CA PHE A 62 0.04 11.16 -10.05
C PHE A 62 0.25 10.20 -11.22
N ILE A 63 0.82 9.01 -10.98
CA ILE A 63 1.00 7.99 -12.03
C ILE A 63 -0.34 7.59 -12.63
N HIS A 64 -1.35 7.34 -11.79
CA HIS A 64 -2.66 6.85 -12.20
C HIS A 64 -3.71 7.96 -12.22
N PHE A 65 -3.39 9.10 -12.84
CA PHE A 65 -4.22 10.32 -12.80
C PHE A 65 -5.71 10.09 -13.12
N ARG A 66 -6.05 9.20 -14.05
CA ARG A 66 -7.45 8.86 -14.42
C ARG A 66 -8.26 8.21 -13.29
N LYS A 67 -7.58 7.62 -12.31
CA LYS A 67 -8.17 6.91 -11.16
C LYS A 67 -7.78 7.56 -9.84
N SER A 68 -7.16 8.73 -9.89
CA SER A 68 -6.69 9.52 -8.75
C SER A 68 -7.71 9.63 -7.63
N LYS A 69 -8.98 9.89 -7.94
CA LYS A 69 -10.06 9.99 -6.95
C LYS A 69 -10.23 8.72 -6.09
N TYR A 70 -10.07 7.54 -6.68
CA TYR A 70 -10.21 6.26 -5.96
C TYR A 70 -8.95 5.95 -5.15
N ILE A 71 -7.79 6.32 -5.68
CA ILE A 71 -6.50 6.12 -5.03
C ILE A 71 -6.40 7.04 -3.82
N ALA A 72 -6.63 8.35 -3.97
CA ALA A 72 -6.60 9.31 -2.87
C ALA A 72 -7.61 8.95 -1.77
N LEU A 73 -8.78 8.40 -2.13
CA LEU A 73 -9.78 7.93 -1.18
C LEU A 73 -9.24 6.81 -0.28
N SER A 74 -8.27 6.02 -0.75
CA SER A 74 -7.70 4.93 0.05
C SER A 74 -6.96 5.42 1.29
N PHE A 75 -6.54 6.70 1.37
CA PHE A 75 -5.70 7.25 2.45
C PHE A 75 -6.01 6.75 3.88
N PRO A 76 -7.28 6.67 4.34
CA PRO A 76 -7.58 6.11 5.65
C PRO A 76 -7.10 4.66 5.85
N ALA A 77 -7.11 3.84 4.79
CA ALA A 77 -6.55 2.49 4.81
C ALA A 77 -5.03 2.53 5.04
N GLN A 78 -4.29 3.45 4.42
CA GLN A 78 -2.84 3.58 4.65
C GLN A 78 -2.54 4.07 6.06
N ILE A 79 -3.35 4.98 6.63
CA ILE A 79 -3.21 5.35 8.04
C ILE A 79 -3.35 4.11 8.92
N ILE A 80 -4.36 3.27 8.65
CA ILE A 80 -4.55 2.04 9.43
C ILE A 80 -3.44 1.03 9.21
N SER A 81 -2.86 0.97 8.02
CA SER A 81 -1.64 0.18 7.75
C SER A 81 -0.46 0.65 8.63
N VAL A 82 -0.22 1.95 8.74
CA VAL A 82 0.82 2.51 9.64
C VAL A 82 0.52 2.19 11.11
N VAL A 83 -0.71 2.45 11.56
CA VAL A 83 -1.14 2.26 12.94
C VAL A 83 -1.05 0.79 13.34
N SER A 84 -1.53 -0.11 12.48
CA SER A 84 -1.46 -1.56 12.71
C SER A 84 -0.01 -2.07 12.68
N GLY A 85 0.84 -1.54 11.80
CA GLY A 85 2.28 -1.82 11.81
C GLY A 85 2.93 -1.41 13.13
N TYR A 86 2.64 -0.21 13.63
CA TYR A 86 3.19 0.29 14.90
C TYR A 86 2.75 -0.55 16.11
N PHE A 87 1.47 -0.89 16.22
CA PHE A 87 0.94 -1.58 17.40
C PHE A 87 1.03 -3.11 17.35
N LEU A 88 0.79 -3.73 16.19
CA LEU A 88 0.80 -5.18 16.05
C LEU A 88 2.19 -5.73 15.65
N GLY A 89 3.07 -4.86 15.14
CA GLY A 89 4.41 -5.23 14.72
C GLY A 89 4.41 -6.25 13.58
N VAL A 90 5.55 -6.94 13.46
CA VAL A 90 5.80 -7.93 12.40
C VAL A 90 4.79 -9.08 12.43
N ASN A 91 4.49 -9.60 13.63
CA ASN A 91 3.58 -10.73 13.82
C ASN A 91 2.13 -10.39 13.42
N GLY A 92 1.79 -9.10 13.38
CA GLY A 92 0.48 -8.60 12.99
C GLY A 92 0.23 -8.48 11.49
N PHE A 93 1.15 -8.90 10.62
CA PHE A 93 1.07 -8.64 9.18
C PHE A 93 -0.28 -9.03 8.55
N PHE A 94 -0.73 -10.28 8.76
CA PHE A 94 -1.98 -10.76 8.14
C PHE A 94 -3.22 -10.08 8.68
N ILE A 95 -3.22 -9.75 9.98
CA ILE A 95 -4.31 -8.98 10.61
C ILE A 95 -4.33 -7.56 10.01
N SER A 96 -3.17 -6.93 9.90
CA SER A 96 -3.00 -5.59 9.32
C SER A 96 -3.49 -5.55 7.87
N LEU A 97 -3.11 -6.56 7.07
CA LEU A 97 -3.54 -6.69 5.69
C LEU A 97 -5.06 -6.92 5.59
N GLY A 98 -5.62 -7.78 6.44
CA GLY A 98 -7.07 -8.01 6.49
C GLY A 98 -7.86 -6.73 6.80
N ILE A 99 -7.45 -5.99 7.83
CA ILE A 99 -8.07 -4.71 8.19
C ILE A 99 -7.93 -3.71 7.04
N TYR A 100 -6.74 -3.60 6.44
CA TYR A 100 -6.49 -2.73 5.28
C TYR A 100 -7.45 -3.02 4.12
N GLN A 101 -7.65 -4.29 3.77
CA GLN A 101 -8.57 -4.66 2.69
C GLN A 101 -10.04 -4.42 3.04
N VAL A 102 -10.44 -4.66 4.30
CA VAL A 102 -11.80 -4.35 4.76
C VAL A 102 -12.09 -2.85 4.62
N ILE A 103 -11.15 -2.00 5.03
CA ILE A 103 -11.31 -0.54 4.94
C ILE A 103 -11.33 -0.09 3.49
N ASN A 104 -10.42 -0.56 2.64
CA ASN A 104 -10.46 -0.25 1.21
C ASN A 104 -11.76 -0.68 0.54
N SER A 105 -12.27 -1.85 0.89
CA SER A 105 -13.56 -2.35 0.39
C SER A 105 -14.72 -1.48 0.86
N GLY A 106 -14.72 -1.08 2.13
CA GLY A 106 -15.73 -0.17 2.69
C GLY A 106 -15.71 1.20 2.03
N LEU A 107 -14.52 1.77 1.80
CA LEU A 107 -14.35 3.04 1.10
C LEU A 107 -14.84 2.96 -0.35
N MET A 108 -14.51 1.87 -1.06
CA MET A 108 -15.01 1.66 -2.43
C MET A 108 -16.51 1.41 -2.48
N LEU A 109 -17.10 0.77 -1.47
CA LEU A 109 -18.55 0.60 -1.37
C LEU A 109 -19.26 1.95 -1.29
N ILE A 110 -18.76 2.86 -0.45
CA ILE A 110 -19.34 4.21 -0.25
C ILE A 110 -19.43 4.99 -1.56
N VAL A 111 -18.44 4.85 -2.44
CA VAL A 111 -18.37 5.58 -3.72
C VAL A 111 -18.92 4.79 -4.91
N GLY A 112 -19.57 3.65 -4.67
CA GLY A 112 -20.10 2.77 -5.72
C GLY A 112 -19.01 2.18 -6.63
N GLY A 113 -17.77 2.10 -6.15
CA GLY A 113 -16.60 1.60 -6.86
C GLY A 113 -16.40 0.08 -6.76
N LEU A 114 -17.23 -0.62 -5.98
CA LEU A 114 -17.18 -2.09 -5.92
C LEU A 114 -17.64 -2.71 -7.24
N GLY A 115 -16.76 -3.50 -7.85
CA GLY A 115 -17.06 -4.28 -9.03
C GLY A 115 -16.02 -5.38 -9.26
N PRO A 116 -16.20 -6.24 -10.27
CA PRO A 116 -15.30 -7.38 -10.53
C PRO A 116 -13.83 -6.98 -10.70
N PHE A 117 -13.58 -5.83 -11.33
CA PHE A 117 -12.23 -5.30 -11.49
C PHE A 117 -11.59 -4.89 -10.16
N PHE A 118 -12.38 -4.38 -9.22
CA PHE A 118 -11.89 -4.03 -7.88
C PHE A 118 -11.61 -5.29 -7.05
N LEU A 119 -12.45 -6.32 -7.15
CA LEU A 119 -12.19 -7.60 -6.50
C LEU A 119 -10.90 -8.25 -7.03
N ASN A 120 -10.69 -8.24 -8.34
CA ASN A 120 -9.43 -8.71 -8.94
C ASN A 120 -8.23 -7.89 -8.45
N PHE A 121 -8.38 -6.56 -8.35
CA PHE A 121 -7.37 -5.69 -7.75
C PHE A 121 -7.04 -6.10 -6.32
N LEU A 122 -8.04 -6.32 -5.45
CA LEU A 122 -7.85 -6.73 -4.06
C LEU A 122 -7.09 -8.05 -3.92
N VAL A 123 -7.44 -9.04 -4.74
CA VAL A 123 -6.79 -10.35 -4.73
C VAL A 123 -5.32 -10.22 -5.12
N ILE A 124 -5.05 -9.49 -6.20
CA ILE A 124 -3.68 -9.30 -6.71
C ILE A 124 -2.85 -8.48 -5.73
N ASN A 125 -3.42 -7.42 -5.15
CA ASN A 125 -2.78 -6.61 -4.13
C ASN A 125 -2.48 -7.42 -2.87
N SER A 126 -3.42 -8.24 -2.41
CA SER A 126 -3.19 -9.11 -1.26
C SER A 126 -2.07 -10.12 -1.54
N ALA A 127 -2.08 -10.76 -2.70
CA ALA A 127 -1.04 -11.71 -3.09
C ALA A 127 0.34 -11.03 -3.18
N PHE A 128 0.41 -9.85 -3.80
CA PHE A 128 1.64 -9.08 -3.92
C PHE A 128 2.22 -8.71 -2.54
N ASN A 129 1.40 -8.19 -1.63
CA ASN A 129 1.84 -7.84 -0.28
C ASN A 129 2.30 -9.07 0.51
N VAL A 130 1.63 -10.22 0.37
CA VAL A 130 2.07 -11.47 0.99
C VAL A 130 3.43 -11.92 0.44
N ILE A 131 3.64 -11.82 -0.88
CA ILE A 131 4.93 -12.15 -1.51
C ILE A 131 6.04 -11.22 -0.98
N LEU A 132 5.81 -9.91 -0.94
CA LEU A 132 6.77 -8.94 -0.39
C LEU A 132 7.12 -9.25 1.06
N TYR A 133 6.11 -9.55 1.89
CA TYR A 133 6.33 -9.92 3.28
C TYR A 133 7.18 -11.17 3.43
N ARG A 134 6.93 -12.20 2.61
CA ARG A 134 7.77 -13.39 2.58
C ARG A 134 9.19 -13.06 2.17
N ILE A 135 9.40 -12.30 1.08
CA ILE A 135 10.75 -11.91 0.65
C ILE A 135 11.47 -11.13 1.76
N TRP A 136 10.79 -10.17 2.39
CA TRP A 136 11.37 -9.35 3.45
C TRP A 136 11.79 -10.19 4.67
N LEU A 137 10.96 -11.14 5.12
CA LEU A 137 11.30 -12.06 6.21
C LEU A 137 12.50 -12.97 5.90
N TRP A 138 12.84 -13.17 4.62
CA TRP A 138 14.00 -13.97 4.23
C TRP A 138 15.31 -13.17 4.20
N VAL A 139 15.20 -11.84 4.06
CA VAL A 139 16.35 -10.93 3.93
C VAL A 139 16.77 -10.36 5.29
N VAL A 140 15.83 -10.20 6.22
CA VAL A 140 16.04 -9.69 7.58
C VAL A 140 16.25 -10.84 8.56
#